data_AF-A0A956ELN1-F1
#
_entry.id   AF-A0A956ELN1-F1
#
_cell.length_a   1.000
_cell.length_b   1.000
_cell.length_c   1.000
_cell.angle_alpha   90.00
_cell.angle_beta   90.00
_cell.angle_gamma   90.00
#
_symmetry.space_group_name_H-M   'P 1'
#
loop_
_entity.id
_entity.type
_entity.pdbx_description
1 polymer ?
#
loop_
_entity_poly.entity_id
_entity_poly.type
_entity_poly.pdbx_seq_one_letter_code
_entity_poly.pdbx_strand_id
1 'polypeptide(L)'
;MSSLAGAKGVEAFALAPDPDDPQLTRCVDGRDQLGQPVSLNVVVERPLTLYLNGTEVVTLMTIGDHPELLALGFLLNQNMLAADD
;
A
#
# COMPACT_ATOMS: atom_id res chain seq x y z
N MET A 1 -22.90 19.12 -8.88
CA MET A 1 -21.52 19.61 -8.80
C MET A 1 -21.16 19.82 -7.36
N SER A 2 -19.96 19.37 -7.00
CA SER A 2 -19.25 19.63 -5.76
C SER A 2 -19.58 18.73 -4.57
N SER A 3 -18.67 17.76 -4.40
CA SER A 3 -18.05 17.38 -3.12
C SER A 3 -18.94 16.67 -2.11
N LEU A 4 -19.18 15.38 -2.35
CA LEU A 4 -19.44 14.45 -1.25
C LEU A 4 -18.12 14.11 -0.56
N ALA A 5 -17.97 14.71 0.62
CA ALA A 5 -17.21 14.22 1.76
C ALA A 5 -15.72 13.93 1.52
N GLY A 6 -14.89 14.97 1.67
CA GLY A 6 -13.55 14.77 2.17
C GLY A 6 -13.63 14.00 3.50
N ALA A 7 -12.94 12.86 3.56
CA ALA A 7 -12.85 12.01 4.72
C ALA A 7 -12.12 12.73 5.87
N LYS A 8 -12.85 13.57 6.60
CA LYS A 8 -12.43 14.08 7.90
C LYS A 8 -12.71 12.99 8.93
N GLY A 9 -11.72 12.14 9.19
CA GLY A 9 -11.85 11.03 10.13
C GLY A 9 -10.55 10.30 10.42
N VAL A 10 -9.44 11.01 10.52
CA VAL A 10 -8.13 10.48 10.92
C VAL A 10 -7.43 11.54 11.76
N GLU A 11 -7.67 11.59 13.07
CA GLU A 11 -6.83 12.40 13.95
C GLU A 11 -5.44 11.74 14.03
N ALA A 12 -4.43 12.44 13.49
CA ALA A 12 -2.98 12.35 13.72
C ALA A 12 -2.32 10.95 13.80
N PHE A 13 -2.52 10.07 12.81
CA PHE A 13 -1.50 9.04 12.58
C PHE A 13 -0.24 9.71 12.02
N ALA A 14 0.92 9.35 12.57
CA ALA A 14 2.22 9.79 12.03
C ALA A 14 2.47 9.24 10.61
N LEU A 15 1.78 8.16 10.25
CA LEU A 15 1.77 7.56 8.93
C LEU A 15 0.36 7.05 8.62
N ALA A 16 -0.22 7.48 7.51
CA ALA A 16 -1.53 7.05 7.03
C ALA A 16 -1.45 6.72 5.53
N PRO A 17 -2.29 5.81 5.02
CA PRO A 17 -2.29 5.53 3.61
C PRO A 17 -2.80 6.72 2.79
N ASP A 18 -2.37 6.83 1.53
CA ASP A 18 -2.90 7.81 0.56
C ASP A 18 -3.94 7.15 -0.37
N PRO A 19 -5.23 7.14 -0.01
CA PRO A 19 -6.26 6.47 -0.81
C PRO A 19 -6.50 7.13 -2.18
N ASP A 20 -6.04 8.37 -2.38
CA ASP A 20 -6.21 9.12 -3.61
C ASP A 20 -5.01 8.93 -4.57
N ASP A 21 -3.94 8.25 -4.15
CA ASP A 21 -2.80 7.94 -5.01
C ASP A 21 -3.22 6.97 -6.14
N PRO A 22 -3.21 7.42 -7.40
CA PRO A 22 -3.60 6.61 -8.55
C PRO A 22 -2.66 5.43 -8.80
N GLN A 23 -1.49 5.38 -8.15
CA GLN A 23 -0.62 4.22 -8.23
C GLN A 23 -1.09 3.06 -7.33
N LEU A 24 -1.86 3.30 -6.27
CA LEU A 24 -2.25 2.25 -5.33
C LEU A 24 -3.49 1.47 -5.79
N THR A 25 -4.25 2.05 -6.72
CA THR A 25 -5.45 1.42 -7.28
C THR A 25 -5.42 1.39 -8.79
N ARG A 26 -6.19 0.47 -9.36
CA ARG A 26 -6.43 0.38 -10.80
C ARG A 26 -7.91 0.24 -11.04
N CYS A 27 -8.41 0.96 -12.05
CA CYS A 27 -9.77 0.76 -12.52
C CYS A 27 -9.91 -0.62 -13.20
N VAL A 28 -10.88 -1.41 -12.73
CA VAL A 28 -11.20 -2.74 -13.24
C VAL A 28 -12.69 -2.80 -13.55
N ASP A 29 -12.99 -3.26 -14.77
CA ASP A 29 -14.34 -3.57 -15.19
C ASP A 29 -14.72 -4.98 -14.74
N GLY A 30 -15.91 -5.12 -14.18
CA GLY A 30 -16.45 -6.37 -13.68
C GLY A 30 -17.97 -6.44 -13.82
N ARG A 31 -18.56 -7.44 -13.18
CA ARG A 31 -20.01 -7.56 -13.03
C ARG A 31 -20.36 -7.71 -11.56
N ASP A 32 -21.44 -7.08 -11.13
CA ASP A 32 -21.96 -7.22 -9.78
C ASP A 32 -22.72 -8.55 -9.58
N GLN A 33 -23.27 -8.76 -8.39
CA GLN A 33 -24.05 -9.96 -8.05
C GLN A 33 -25.35 -10.13 -8.86
N LEU A 34 -25.80 -9.08 -9.56
CA LEU A 34 -26.97 -9.10 -10.45
C LEU A 34 -26.57 -9.22 -11.93
N GLY A 35 -25.27 -9.37 -12.22
CA GLY A 35 -24.71 -9.47 -13.56
C GLY A 35 -24.60 -8.12 -14.30
N GLN A 36 -24.85 -6.99 -13.63
CA GLN A 36 -24.73 -5.67 -14.22
C GLN A 36 -23.26 -5.26 -14.31
N PRO A 37 -22.83 -4.59 -15.39
CA PRO A 37 -21.46 -4.11 -15.52
C PRO A 37 -21.17 -3.03 -14.47
N VAL A 38 -20.00 -3.13 -13.83
CA VAL A 38 -19.50 -2.15 -12.86
C VAL A 38 -18.03 -1.86 -13.15
N SER A 39 -17.61 -0.62 -12.93
CA SER A 39 -16.22 -0.20 -13.03
C SER A 39 -15.80 0.33 -11.67
N LEU A 40 -14.77 -0.26 -11.05
CA LEU A 40 -14.32 0.10 -9.71
C LEU A 40 -12.80 0.21 -9.63
N ASN A 41 -12.32 1.12 -8.78
CA ASN A 41 -10.92 1.19 -8.41
C ASN A 41 -10.63 0.07 -7.40
N VAL A 42 -9.79 -0.87 -7.81
CA VAL A 42 -9.36 -2.00 -6.98
C VAL A 42 -7.93 -1.76 -6.58
N VAL A 43 -7.62 -2.02 -5.31
CA VAL A 43 -6.24 -1.99 -4.81
C VAL A 43 -5.42 -3.05 -5.55
N VAL A 44 -4.21 -2.68 -5.98
CA VAL A 44 -3.30 -3.59 -6.70
C VAL A 44 -2.12 -3.94 -5.80
N GLU A 45 -1.84 -5.24 -5.68
CA GLU A 45 -0.62 -5.71 -5.02
C GLU A 45 0.57 -5.73 -5.99
N ARG A 46 1.74 -5.35 -5.47
CA ARG A 46 3.02 -5.31 -6.20
C ARG A 46 4.09 -6.02 -5.38
N PRO A 47 4.99 -6.77 -6.04
CA PRO A 47 6.12 -7.38 -5.35
C PRO A 47 7.10 -6.31 -4.88
N LEU A 48 7.54 -6.40 -3.63
CA LEU A 48 8.61 -5.61 -3.03
C LEU A 48 9.70 -6.58 -2.54
N THR A 49 10.84 -6.61 -3.23
CA THR A 49 11.99 -7.44 -2.86
C THR A 49 12.95 -6.64 -2.00
N LEU A 50 13.23 -7.15 -0.80
CA LEU A 50 14.17 -6.54 0.13
C LEU A 50 15.55 -7.17 -0.02
N TYR A 51 16.57 -6.34 -0.17
CA TYR A 51 17.96 -6.73 -0.16
C TYR A 51 18.66 -6.12 1.05
N LEU A 52 19.47 -6.91 1.75
CA LEU A 52 20.36 -6.45 2.80
C LEU A 52 21.79 -6.84 2.42
N ASN A 53 22.69 -5.86 2.35
CA ASN A 53 24.08 -6.04 1.92
C ASN A 53 24.22 -6.84 0.60
N GLY A 54 23.33 -6.55 -0.36
CA GLY A 54 23.32 -7.18 -1.69
C GLY A 54 22.73 -8.59 -1.74
N THR A 55 22.23 -9.13 -0.63
CA THR A 55 21.57 -10.44 -0.58
C THR A 55 20.06 -10.28 -0.49
N GLU A 56 19.31 -11.02 -1.30
CA GLU A 56 17.84 -11.05 -1.19
C GLU A 56 17.43 -11.67 0.13
N VAL A 57 16.60 -10.96 0.89
CA VAL A 57 16.07 -11.40 2.17
C VAL A 57 14.67 -11.99 1.99
N VAL A 58 13.79 -11.26 1.32
CA VAL A 58 12.38 -11.64 1.10
C VAL A 58 11.78 -10.85 -0.06
N THR A 59 10.79 -11.43 -0.74
CA THR A 59 9.88 -10.72 -1.63
C THR A 59 8.47 -10.72 -1.04
N LEU A 60 7.93 -9.53 -0.75
CA LEU A 60 6.60 -9.30 -0.18
C LEU A 60 5.60 -8.91 -1.27
N MET A 61 4.34 -9.29 -1.13
CA MET A 61 3.25 -8.67 -1.90
C MET A 61 2.69 -7.50 -1.10
N THR A 62 2.70 -6.30 -1.66
CA THR A 62 2.42 -5.05 -0.93
C THR A 62 1.53 -4.12 -1.74
N ILE A 63 0.86 -3.18 -1.07
CA ILE A 63 0.07 -2.13 -1.76
C ILE A 63 0.97 -1.09 -2.45
N GLY A 64 2.20 -0.91 -1.95
CA GLY A 64 3.19 -0.03 -2.57
C GLY A 64 3.11 1.46 -2.20
N ASP A 65 2.38 1.83 -1.15
CA ASP A 65 2.21 3.21 -0.66
C ASP A 65 3.49 3.78 -0.04
N HIS A 66 4.01 3.11 1.01
CA HIS A 66 5.24 3.49 1.71
C HIS A 66 6.27 2.34 1.70
N PRO A 67 6.82 1.96 0.54
CA PRO A 67 7.69 0.78 0.42
C PRO A 67 8.97 0.90 1.24
N GLU A 68 9.54 2.11 1.37
CA GLU A 68 10.76 2.35 2.14
C GLU A 68 10.54 2.18 3.65
N LEU A 69 9.44 2.73 4.19
CA LEU A 69 9.09 2.59 5.61
C LEU A 69 8.71 1.15 5.95
N LEU A 70 8.02 0.46 5.03
CA LEU A 70 7.74 -0.97 5.17
C LEU A 70 9.03 -1.79 5.21
N ALA A 71 9.98 -1.51 4.31
CA ALA A 71 11.28 -2.18 4.28
C ALA A 71 12.04 -1.99 5.59
N LEU A 72 12.16 -0.74 6.07
CA LEU A 72 12.84 -0.42 7.33
C LEU A 72 12.15 -1.10 8.53
N GLY A 73 10.82 -0.96 8.63
CA GLY A 73 10.04 -1.58 9.69
C GLY A 73 10.14 -3.11 9.68
N PHE A 74 10.17 -3.73 8.51
CA PHE A 74 10.37 -5.17 8.37
C PHE A 74 11.74 -5.59 8.88
N LEU A 75 12.81 -4.93 8.43
CA LEU A 75 14.18 -5.26 8.83
C LEU A 75 14.40 -5.10 10.34
N LEU A 76 13.90 -4.01 10.93
CA LEU A 76 13.93 -3.79 12.38
C LEU A 76 13.12 -4.86 13.14
N ASN A 77 11.90 -5.15 12.69
CA ASN A 77 11.04 -6.15 13.33
C ASN A 77 11.64 -7.57 13.29
N GLN A 78 12.43 -7.89 12.27
CA GLN A 78 13.13 -9.15 12.16
C GLN A 78 14.51 -9.16 12.85
N ASN A 79 14.86 -8.08 13.58
CA ASN A 79 16.18 -7.89 14.23
C ASN A 79 17.36 -8.01 13.25
N MET A 80 17.15 -7.60 11.99
CA MET A 80 18.20 -7.55 10.97
C MET A 80 18.94 -6.22 10.93
N LEU A 81 18.40 -5.20 11.60
CA LEU A 81 19.04 -3.91 11.86
C LEU A 81 18.98 -3.64 13.37
N ALA A 82 20.03 -3.02 13.89
CA ALA A 82 20.08 -2.42 15.21
C ALA A 82 19.40 -1.05 15.21
N ALA A 83 19.12 -0.51 16.40
CA ALA A 83 18.46 0.80 16.52
C ALA A 83 19.37 1.97 16.10
N ASP A 84 20.68 1.74 16.02
CA ASP A 84 21.73 2.68 15.66
C ASP A 84 22.28 2.48 14.24
N ASP A 85 21.71 1.56 13.46
CA ASP A 85 21.99 1.41 12.03
C ASP A 85 21.34 2.52 11.17
#